data_AF-A0A7V8W658-F1
#
_entry.id   AF-A0A7V8W658-F1
#
_cell.length_a   1.000
_cell.length_b   1.000
_cell.length_c   1.000
_cell.angle_alpha   90.00
_cell.angle_beta   90.00
_cell.angle_gamma   90.00
#
_symmetry.space_group_name_H-M   'P 1'
#
loop_
_entity.id
_entity.type
_entity.pdbx_description
1 polymer ?
#
loop_
_entity_poly.entity_id
_entity_poly.type
_entity_poly.pdbx_seq_one_letter_code
_entity_poly.pdbx_strand_id
1 'polypeptide(L)' 'RKQAVISLGRIQDPSALDPLIEKLKDKDWYTRLTAAAAMEKIGDERGREAIKSLLKDTDMVVKMRVERILAAWKKRAANA' A
#
# COMPACT_ATOMS: atom_id res chain seq x y z
N ARG A 1 13.63 5.12 11.16
CA ARG A 1 12.78 4.02 10.61
C ARG A 1 11.84 4.45 9.47
N LYS A 2 11.45 5.73 9.31
CA LYS A 2 10.58 6.20 8.21
C LYS A 2 11.20 6.12 6.80
N GLN A 3 12.54 6.22 6.67
CA GLN A 3 13.20 6.20 5.36
C GLN A 3 13.13 4.84 4.64
N ALA A 4 13.08 3.71 5.36
CA ALA A 4 13.10 2.39 4.74
C ALA A 4 11.87 2.13 3.85
N VAL A 5 10.68 2.56 4.32
CA VAL A 5 9.42 2.32 3.59
C VAL A 5 9.33 3.21 2.33
N ILE A 6 9.85 4.44 2.40
CA ILE A 6 9.91 5.34 1.24
C ILE A 6 10.91 4.84 0.18
N SER A 7 12.05 4.31 0.64
CA SER A 7 13.06 3.74 -0.25
C SER A 7 12.55 2.47 -0.95
N LEU A 8 11.84 1.58 -0.24
CA LEU A 8 11.28 0.35 -0.84
C LEU A 8 10.25 0.65 -1.94
N GLY A 9 9.38 1.65 -1.75
CA GLY A 9 8.43 2.06 -2.79
C GLY A 9 9.07 2.73 -4.02
N ARG A 10 10.35 3.11 -3.97
CA ARG A 10 11.09 3.65 -5.13
C ARG A 10 11.72 2.57 -6.00
N ILE A 11 12.01 1.41 -5.43
CA ILE A 11 12.70 0.33 -6.17
C ILE A 11 11.71 -0.39 -7.10
N GLN A 12 10.38 -0.26 -6.87
CA GLN A 12 9.33 -0.98 -7.61
C GLN A 12 9.60 -2.49 -7.68
N ASP A 13 10.39 -3.00 -6.74
CA ASP A 13 10.81 -4.39 -6.72
C ASP A 13 9.72 -5.22 -6.04
N PRO A 14 9.15 -6.22 -6.72
CA PRO A 14 8.20 -7.15 -6.12
C PRO A 14 8.76 -7.88 -4.90
N SER A 15 10.09 -7.99 -4.74
CA SER A 15 10.72 -8.56 -3.53
C SER A 15 10.43 -7.76 -2.25
N ALA A 16 10.08 -6.48 -2.40
CA ALA A 16 9.70 -5.61 -1.29
C ALA A 16 8.26 -5.85 -0.81
N LEU A 17 7.45 -6.66 -1.52
CA LEU A 17 6.05 -6.88 -1.14
C LEU A 17 5.91 -7.59 0.20
N ASP A 18 6.64 -8.67 0.46
CA ASP A 18 6.49 -9.42 1.71
C ASP A 18 6.81 -8.54 2.95
N PRO A 19 7.93 -7.78 2.98
CA PRO A 19 8.18 -6.83 4.06
C PRO A 19 7.10 -5.74 4.17
N LEU A 20 6.56 -5.26 3.05
CA LEU A 20 5.52 -4.23 3.05
C LEU A 20 4.18 -4.77 3.58
N ILE A 21 3.85 -6.03 3.29
CA ILE A 21 2.63 -6.71 3.79
C ILE A 21 2.67 -6.81 5.32
N GLU A 22 3.83 -7.14 5.90
CA GLU A 22 3.98 -7.12 7.35
C GLU A 22 3.73 -5.74 7.95
N LYS A 23 4.16 -4.68 7.25
CA LYS A 23 3.99 -3.28 7.70
C LYS A 23 2.54 -2.78 7.64
N LEU A 24 1.65 -3.47 6.94
CA LEU A 24 0.21 -3.16 7.00
C LEU A 24 -0.39 -3.47 8.38
N LYS A 25 0.28 -4.25 9.23
CA LYS A 25 -0.17 -4.57 10.60
C LYS A 25 0.54 -3.73 11.66
N ASP A 26 1.31 -2.72 11.27
CA ASP A 26 2.04 -1.88 12.21
C ASP A 26 1.09 -1.07 13.11
N LYS A 27 1.50 -0.82 14.35
CA LYS A 27 0.71 -0.03 15.30
C LYS A 27 0.59 1.43 14.87
N ASP A 28 1.62 1.94 14.19
CA ASP A 28 1.65 3.30 13.68
C ASP A 28 0.86 3.42 12.36
N TRP A 29 -0.21 4.23 12.36
CA TRP A 29 -1.04 4.47 11.19
C TRP A 29 -0.25 5.03 10.01
N TYR A 30 0.77 5.85 10.29
CA TYR A 30 1.63 6.43 9.25
C TYR A 30 2.47 5.35 8.57
N THR A 31 2.96 4.37 9.32
CA THR A 31 3.69 3.23 8.77
C THR A 31 2.78 2.36 7.89
N ARG A 32 1.55 2.06 8.31
CA ARG A 32 0.56 1.33 7.51
C ARG A 32 0.24 2.05 6.19
N LEU A 33 -0.02 3.36 6.28
CA LEU A 33 -0.26 4.24 5.13
C LEU A 33 0.89 4.23 4.13
N THR A 34 2.13 4.33 4.64
CA THR A 34 3.32 4.37 3.79
C THR A 34 3.54 3.04 3.10
N ALA A 35 3.24 1.91 3.76
CA ALA A 35 3.30 0.60 3.16
C ALA A 35 2.28 0.45 2.00
N ALA A 36 1.04 0.90 2.20
CA ALA A 36 0.03 0.91 1.16
C ALA A 36 0.43 1.78 -0.05
N ALA A 37 1.00 2.97 0.20
CA ALA A 37 1.48 3.85 -0.85
C ALA A 37 2.70 3.28 -1.61
N ALA A 38 3.55 2.50 -0.95
CA ALA A 38 4.64 1.79 -1.62
C ALA A 38 4.09 0.68 -2.53
N MET A 39 3.07 -0.07 -2.08
CA MET A 39 2.40 -1.08 -2.90
C MET A 39 1.70 -0.47 -4.13
N GLU A 40 1.06 0.70 -4.00
CA GLU A 40 0.50 1.45 -5.13
C GLU A 40 1.54 1.68 -6.23
N LYS A 41 2.76 2.06 -5.84
CA LYS A 41 3.86 2.32 -6.77
C LYS A 41 4.41 1.06 -7.43
N ILE A 42 4.49 -0.05 -6.69
CA ILE A 42 4.93 -1.35 -7.24
C ILE A 42 3.91 -1.85 -8.28
N GLY A 43 2.61 -1.73 -7.99
CA GLY A 43 1.54 -2.06 -8.93
C GLY A 43 1.28 -3.57 -9.13
N ASP A 44 1.92 -4.43 -8.35
CA ASP A 44 1.72 -5.90 -8.31
C ASP A 44 0.35 -6.25 -7.69
N GLU A 45 -0.33 -7.24 -8.26
CA GLU A 45 -1.67 -7.71 -7.83
C GLU A 45 -1.68 -8.20 -6.37
N ARG A 46 -0.59 -8.81 -5.90
CA ARG A 46 -0.45 -9.26 -4.50
C ARG A 46 -0.53 -8.10 -3.53
N GLY A 47 0.08 -6.96 -3.88
CA GLY A 47 -0.04 -5.72 -3.12
C GLY A 47 -1.48 -5.21 -3.09
N ARG A 48 -2.25 -5.44 -4.17
CA ARG A 48 -3.64 -5.01 -4.23
C ARG A 48 -4.54 -5.76 -3.28
N GLU A 49 -4.43 -7.08 -3.26
CA GLU A 49 -5.17 -7.91 -2.32
C GLU A 49 -4.78 -7.60 -0.87
N ALA A 50 -3.49 -7.39 -0.59
CA ALA A 50 -3.01 -7.11 0.76
C ALA A 50 -3.61 -5.83 1.37
N ILE A 51 -3.67 -4.73 0.61
CA ILE A 51 -4.17 -3.45 1.15
C ILE A 51 -5.69 -3.41 1.35
N LYS A 52 -6.48 -4.35 0.79
CA LYS A 52 -7.94 -4.38 1.01
C LYS A 52 -8.32 -4.51 2.48
N SER A 53 -7.47 -5.17 3.27
CA SER A 53 -7.64 -5.28 4.72
C SER A 53 -7.70 -3.91 5.42
N LEU A 54 -7.01 -2.91 4.88
CA LEU A 54 -6.95 -1.55 5.43
C LEU A 54 -8.20 -0.71 5.16
N LEU A 55 -9.13 -1.17 4.32
CA LEU A 55 -10.45 -0.52 4.18
C LEU A 55 -11.26 -0.58 5.49
N LYS A 56 -10.95 -1.54 6.36
CA LYS A 56 -11.55 -1.69 7.69
C LYS A 56 -10.66 -1.12 8.80
N ASP A 57 -9.60 -0.39 8.46
CA ASP A 57 -8.68 0.18 9.45
C ASP A 57 -9.43 1.12 10.39
N THR A 58 -8.99 1.22 11.64
CA THR A 58 -9.53 2.18 12.60
C THR A 58 -9.26 3.63 12.17
N ASP A 59 -8.11 3.87 11.54
CA ASP A 59 -7.67 5.20 11.15
C ASP A 59 -8.31 5.63 9.83
N MET A 60 -8.97 6.79 9.86
CA MET A 60 -9.72 7.32 8.71
C MET A 60 -8.79 7.77 7.56
N VAL A 61 -7.58 8.26 7.88
CA VAL A 61 -6.61 8.68 6.87
C VAL A 61 -6.10 7.48 6.09
N VAL A 62 -5.86 6.36 6.79
CA VAL A 62 -5.48 5.08 6.16
C VAL A 62 -6.58 4.61 5.21
N LYS A 63 -7.83 4.56 5.67
CA LYS A 63 -8.99 4.16 4.85
C LYS A 63 -9.13 4.98 3.58
N MET A 64 -9.21 6.31 3.71
CA MET A 64 -9.38 7.22 2.56
C MET A 64 -8.25 7.09 1.54
N ARG A 65 -7.01 6.88 1.99
CA ARG A 65 -5.89 6.71 1.06
C ARG A 65 -5.99 5.38 0.32
N VAL A 66 -6.32 4.30 1.01
CA VAL A 66 -6.46 2.96 0.43
C VAL A 66 -7.58 2.92 -0.60
N GLU A 67 -8.72 3.56 -0.32
CA GLU A 67 -9.81 3.72 -1.29
C GLU A 67 -9.35 4.41 -2.58
N ARG A 68 -8.58 5.50 -2.46
CA ARG A 68 -8.01 6.21 -3.62
C ARG A 68 -7.03 5.32 -4.40
N ILE A 69 -6.20 4.54 -3.72
CA ILE A 69 -5.27 3.60 -4.36
C ILE A 69 -6.04 2.57 -5.19
N LEU A 70 -7.04 1.92 -4.57
CA LEU A 70 -7.87 0.92 -5.25
C LEU A 70 -8.63 1.51 -6.45
N ALA A 71 -9.16 2.74 -6.30
CA ALA A 71 -9.81 3.45 -7.40
C ALA A 71 -8.86 3.74 -8.56
N ALA A 72 -7.62 4.16 -8.27
CA ALA A 72 -6.59 4.40 -9.28
C ALA A 72 -6.21 3.12 -10.04
N TRP A 73 -6.07 2.00 -9.35
CA TRP A 73 -5.80 0.71 -9.99
C TRP A 73 -6.97 0.23 -10.84
N LYS A 74 -8.22 0.38 -10.38
CA LYS A 74 -9.41 0.06 -11.19
C LYS A 74 -9.43 0.86 -12.48
N LYS A 75 -9.12 2.17 -12.42
CA LYS A 75 -9.02 3.03 -13.62
C LYS A 75 -7.88 2.60 -14.54
N ARG A 76 -6.73 2.18 -13.98
CA ARG A 76 -5.59 1.72 -14.77
C ARG A 76 -5.86 0.39 -15.47
N ALA A 77 -6.57 -0.53 -14.82
CA ALA A 77 -7.00 -1.79 -15.42
C ALA A 77 -8.08 -1.60 -16.49
N ALA A 78 -8.95 -0.60 -16.35
CA ALA A 78 -9.97 -0.28 -17.37
C ALA A 78 -9.40 0.42 -18.62
N ASN A 79 -8.18 0.95 -18.53
CA ASN A 79 -7.51 1.70 -19.61
C ASN A 79 -6.36 0.91 -20.27
N ALA A 80 -6.14 -0.34 -19.85
CA ALA A 80 -5.12 -1.25 -20.41
C ALA A 80 -5.81 -2.31 -21.27
#